data_AF-A0A136NB31-F1
#
_entry.id   AF-A0A136NB31-F1
#
_cell.length_a   1.000
_cell.length_b   1.000
_cell.length_c   1.000
_cell.angle_alpha   90.00
_cell.angle_beta   90.00
_cell.angle_gamma   90.00
#
_symmetry.space_group_name_H-M   'P 1'
#
loop_
_entity.id
_entity.type
_entity.pdbx_description
1 polymer ?
#
loop_
_entity_poly.entity_id
_entity_poly.type
_entity_poly.pdbx_seq_one_letter_code
_entity_poly.pdbx_strand_id
1 'polypeptide(L)'
;MYDGSLDYDDSVLSSFDLVIASIHQQLDMDEEKSMQRLLGAIQNPYTTILGHSTGRLLLSRKGYPINHQEIIKACKAHHVAIEINANPRRLDIDWQWIPYAQEQEVMLSINPDAHHTNGLNDIRYGVLSAQKGLLKSFNNLSSKSLVEFEKYLVEVKNKKGIV
;
A
#
# COMPACT_ATOMS: atom_id res chain seq x y z
N MET A 1 -13.83 10.36 5.48
CA MET A 1 -14.48 10.59 4.17
C MET A 1 -15.07 9.29 3.66
N TYR A 2 -16.17 9.38 2.91
CA TYR A 2 -17.01 8.23 2.52
C TYR A 2 -16.78 7.79 1.06
N ASP A 3 -16.16 8.64 0.25
CA ASP A 3 -16.08 8.58 -1.21
C ASP A 3 -14.69 8.19 -1.75
N GLY A 4 -13.68 8.13 -0.89
CA GLY A 4 -12.30 7.79 -1.26
C GLY A 4 -11.38 8.99 -1.45
N SER A 5 -11.83 10.22 -1.18
CA SER A 5 -10.95 11.38 -1.13
C SER A 5 -9.93 11.26 0.02
N LEU A 6 -8.77 11.89 -0.14
CA LEU A 6 -7.71 11.91 0.86
C LEU A 6 -7.96 12.99 1.92
N ASP A 7 -7.39 12.79 3.11
CA ASP A 7 -7.60 13.64 4.29
C ASP A 7 -6.96 15.04 4.19
N TYR A 8 -6.07 15.25 3.20
CA TYR A 8 -5.41 16.52 2.94
C TYR A 8 -5.72 17.02 1.53
N ASP A 9 -5.75 18.35 1.37
CA ASP A 9 -5.88 19.00 0.07
C ASP A 9 -4.64 18.78 -0.82
N ASP A 10 -4.84 18.83 -2.14
CA ASP A 10 -3.80 18.62 -3.16
C ASP A 10 -2.56 19.51 -2.97
N SER A 11 -2.74 20.75 -2.51
CA SER A 11 -1.60 21.64 -2.23
C SER A 11 -0.71 21.10 -1.11
N VAL A 12 -1.29 20.49 -0.08
CA VAL A 12 -0.53 19.85 1.00
C VAL A 12 0.07 18.55 0.50
N LEU A 13 -0.71 17.71 -0.19
CA LEU A 13 -0.24 16.44 -0.75
C LEU A 13 0.95 16.61 -1.70
N SER A 14 0.95 17.66 -2.52
CA SER A 14 2.03 17.98 -3.45
C SER A 14 3.36 18.31 -2.79
N SER A 15 3.35 18.70 -1.50
CA SER A 15 4.57 19.05 -0.77
C SER A 15 5.34 17.84 -0.24
N PHE A 16 4.73 16.65 -0.23
CA PHE A 16 5.36 15.44 0.28
C PHE A 16 6.21 14.73 -0.78
N ASP A 17 7.28 14.09 -0.33
CA ASP A 17 8.07 13.17 -1.15
C ASP A 17 7.29 11.90 -1.47
N LEU A 18 6.50 11.42 -0.49
CA LEU A 18 5.77 10.16 -0.49
C LEU A 18 4.43 10.33 0.22
N VAL A 19 3.36 9.77 -0.36
CA VAL A 19 2.03 9.69 0.28
C VAL A 19 1.59 8.24 0.42
N ILE A 20 1.20 7.83 1.62
CA ILE A 20 0.61 6.51 1.90
C ILE A 20 -0.87 6.71 2.24
N ALA A 21 -1.76 6.10 1.45
CA ALA A 21 -3.20 6.20 1.66
C ALA A 21 -3.74 4.90 2.29
N SER A 22 -4.57 5.04 3.33
CA SER A 22 -5.12 3.93 4.11
C SER A 22 -6.53 4.25 4.60
N ILE A 23 -7.38 3.23 4.78
CA ILE A 23 -8.69 3.38 5.41
C ILE A 23 -8.59 3.05 6.91
N HIS A 24 -8.91 4.01 7.78
CA HIS A 24 -8.90 3.83 9.24
C HIS A 24 -10.25 3.97 9.93
N GLN A 25 -11.27 4.48 9.22
CA GLN A 25 -12.61 4.73 9.78
C GLN A 25 -13.70 4.08 8.93
N GLN A 26 -14.80 3.72 9.59
CA GLN A 26 -15.98 3.09 8.98
C GLN A 26 -15.59 1.85 8.20
N LEU A 27 -15.10 0.86 8.95
CA LEU A 27 -14.57 -0.39 8.41
C LEU A 27 -15.67 -1.44 8.24
N ASP A 28 -16.86 -1.18 8.78
CA ASP A 28 -18.05 -1.96 8.52
C ASP A 28 -18.69 -1.45 7.22
N MET A 29 -18.42 -2.17 6.13
CA MET A 29 -18.87 -1.83 4.79
C MET A 29 -18.96 -3.09 3.92
N ASP A 30 -19.83 -3.03 2.92
CA ASP A 30 -19.89 -4.02 1.85
C ASP A 30 -18.73 -3.84 0.86
N GLU A 31 -18.63 -4.78 -0.09
CA GLU A 31 -17.55 -4.80 -1.09
C GLU A 31 -17.64 -3.60 -2.05
N GLU A 32 -18.85 -3.19 -2.43
CA GLU A 32 -19.05 -2.05 -3.33
C GLU A 32 -18.44 -0.78 -2.73
N LYS A 33 -18.76 -0.49 -1.46
CA LYS A 33 -18.29 0.70 -0.77
C LYS A 33 -16.79 0.65 -0.43
N SER A 34 -16.27 -0.52 -0.04
CA SER A 34 -14.83 -0.65 0.21
C SER A 34 -14.03 -0.47 -1.08
N MET A 35 -14.48 -1.05 -2.19
CA MET A 35 -13.87 -0.92 -3.50
C MET A 35 -13.90 0.53 -3.97
N GLN A 36 -15.05 1.22 -3.88
CA GLN A 36 -15.14 2.64 -4.23
C GLN A 36 -14.10 3.48 -3.47
N ARG A 37 -13.99 3.30 -2.14
CA ARG A 37 -13.08 4.09 -1.31
C ARG A 37 -11.62 3.81 -1.61
N LEU A 38 -11.24 2.55 -1.78
CA LEU A 38 -9.87 2.18 -2.14
C LEU A 38 -9.50 2.68 -3.53
N LEU A 39 -10.40 2.53 -4.51
CA LEU A 39 -10.18 3.02 -5.87
C LEU A 39 -10.04 4.54 -5.91
N GLY A 40 -10.87 5.28 -5.16
CA GLY A 40 -10.73 6.73 -5.02
C GLY A 40 -9.36 7.13 -4.47
N ALA A 41 -8.89 6.43 -3.42
CA ALA A 41 -7.57 6.67 -2.84
C ALA A 41 -6.43 6.34 -3.82
N ILE A 42 -6.54 5.24 -4.59
CA ILE A 42 -5.57 4.84 -5.61
C ILE A 42 -5.52 5.83 -6.78
N GLN A 43 -6.68 6.36 -7.19
CA GLN A 43 -6.79 7.27 -8.32
C GLN A 43 -6.25 8.67 -8.03
N ASN A 44 -6.15 9.07 -6.76
CA ASN A 44 -5.56 10.35 -6.40
C ASN A 44 -4.09 10.40 -6.90
N PRO A 45 -3.70 11.46 -7.65
CA PRO A 45 -2.38 11.53 -8.28
C PRO A 45 -1.24 11.48 -7.24
N TYR A 46 -1.43 11.99 -6.04
CA TYR A 46 -0.37 12.04 -5.03
C TYR A 46 -0.14 10.71 -4.30
N THR A 47 -1.13 9.81 -4.27
CA THR A 47 -1.00 8.51 -3.59
C THR A 47 0.17 7.71 -4.17
N THR A 48 1.19 7.41 -3.36
CA THR A 48 2.36 6.65 -3.81
C THR A 48 2.29 5.19 -3.37
N ILE A 49 1.75 4.93 -2.17
CA ILE A 49 1.59 3.59 -1.62
C ILE A 49 0.16 3.43 -1.08
N LEU A 50 -0.47 2.31 -1.39
CA LEU A 50 -1.68 1.88 -0.72
C LEU A 50 -1.30 1.11 0.55
N GLY A 51 -1.56 1.70 1.71
CA GLY A 51 -1.30 1.10 3.02
C GLY A 51 -2.36 0.06 3.40
N HIS A 52 -1.97 -0.90 4.24
CA HIS A 52 -2.74 -2.03 4.79
C HIS A 52 -4.21 -2.13 4.30
N SER A 53 -4.36 -2.58 3.05
CA SER A 53 -5.55 -2.36 2.22
C SER A 53 -6.81 -3.12 2.61
N THR A 54 -6.74 -4.10 3.53
CA THR A 54 -7.94 -4.80 4.01
C THR A 54 -8.43 -4.27 5.35
N GLY A 55 -7.60 -3.45 6.02
CA GLY A 55 -7.86 -2.96 7.37
C GLY A 55 -7.95 -4.06 8.44
N ARG A 56 -7.55 -5.30 8.12
CA ARG A 56 -7.62 -6.44 9.03
C ARG A 56 -6.74 -6.24 10.27
N LEU A 57 -7.19 -6.84 11.37
CA LEU A 57 -6.39 -7.06 12.57
C LEU A 57 -6.51 -8.54 12.93
N LEU A 58 -5.42 -9.29 12.75
CA LEU A 58 -5.34 -10.71 13.08
C LEU A 58 -5.81 -10.93 14.53
N LEU A 59 -6.67 -11.94 14.70
CA LEU A 59 -7.31 -12.31 15.98
C LEU A 59 -8.24 -11.26 16.60
N SER A 60 -8.56 -10.16 15.91
CA SER A 60 -9.40 -9.09 16.46
C SER A 60 -10.49 -8.64 15.50
N ARG A 61 -10.14 -8.26 14.27
CA ARG A 61 -11.06 -7.70 13.28
C ARG A 61 -10.81 -8.33 11.92
N LYS A 62 -11.82 -8.99 11.37
CA LYS A 62 -11.81 -9.41 9.96
C LYS A 62 -11.67 -8.17 9.07
N GLY A 63 -10.85 -8.25 8.03
CA GLY A 63 -10.78 -7.18 7.03
C GLY A 63 -12.13 -7.00 6.33
N TYR A 64 -12.41 -5.78 5.88
CA TYR A 64 -13.56 -5.52 5.02
C TYR A 64 -13.37 -6.26 3.67
N PRO A 65 -14.46 -6.69 3.02
CA PRO A 65 -14.37 -7.41 1.75
C PRO A 65 -13.78 -6.51 0.66
N ILE A 66 -12.87 -7.03 -0.16
CA ILE A 66 -12.31 -6.33 -1.34
C ILE A 66 -12.06 -7.32 -2.47
N ASN A 67 -12.14 -6.85 -3.71
CA ASN A 67 -11.61 -7.56 -4.86
C ASN A 67 -10.12 -7.24 -5.03
N HIS A 68 -9.26 -8.09 -4.47
CA HIS A 68 -7.81 -7.90 -4.52
C HIS A 68 -7.25 -7.81 -5.95
N GLN A 69 -7.81 -8.54 -6.92
CA GLN A 69 -7.32 -8.50 -8.29
C GLN A 69 -7.55 -7.13 -8.92
N GLU A 70 -8.73 -6.55 -8.70
CA GLU A 70 -9.07 -5.20 -9.17
C GLU A 70 -8.22 -4.13 -8.48
N ILE A 71 -8.03 -4.23 -7.17
CA ILE A 71 -7.15 -3.32 -6.42
C ILE A 71 -5.71 -3.37 -6.95
N ILE A 72 -5.17 -4.56 -7.19
CA ILE A 72 -3.82 -4.74 -7.73
C ILE A 72 -3.71 -4.15 -9.13
N LYS A 73 -4.68 -4.39 -10.02
CA LYS A 73 -4.71 -3.81 -11.36
C LYS A 73 -4.81 -2.27 -11.32
N ALA A 74 -5.63 -1.74 -10.42
CA ALA A 74 -5.76 -0.29 -10.22
C ALA A 74 -4.43 0.31 -9.75
N CYS A 75 -3.76 -0.32 -8.77
CA CYS A 75 -2.43 0.09 -8.33
C CYS A 75 -1.42 0.12 -9.48
N LYS A 76 -1.43 -0.89 -10.37
CA LYS A 76 -0.59 -0.87 -11.58
C LYS A 76 -0.92 0.31 -12.50
N ALA A 77 -2.20 0.50 -12.81
CA ALA A 77 -2.68 1.55 -13.71
C ALA A 77 -2.36 2.96 -13.21
N HIS A 78 -2.41 3.16 -11.89
CA HIS A 78 -2.16 4.46 -11.25
C HIS A 78 -0.77 4.57 -10.62
N HIS A 79 0.17 3.66 -10.94
CA HIS A 79 1.54 3.70 -10.44
C HIS A 79 1.64 3.82 -8.90
N VAL A 80 0.79 3.08 -8.20
CA VAL A 80 0.74 3.00 -6.73
C VAL A 80 1.37 1.69 -6.29
N ALA A 81 2.34 1.73 -5.37
CA ALA A 81 2.87 0.52 -4.74
C ALA A 81 1.88 -0.02 -3.70
N ILE A 82 1.96 -1.30 -3.36
CA ILE A 82 1.13 -1.90 -2.32
C ILE A 82 1.97 -2.21 -1.07
N GLU A 83 1.49 -1.81 0.08
CA GLU A 83 2.13 -2.14 1.36
C GLU A 83 1.97 -3.63 1.71
N ILE A 84 3.08 -4.23 2.15
CA ILE A 84 3.13 -5.42 2.99
C ILE A 84 3.40 -4.92 4.41
N ASN A 85 2.34 -4.74 5.16
CA ASN A 85 2.40 -4.22 6.52
C ASN A 85 2.97 -5.30 7.42
N ALA A 86 4.15 -5.05 7.96
CA ALA A 86 4.94 -6.00 8.71
C ALA A 86 4.50 -6.09 10.18
N ASN A 87 3.57 -5.26 10.65
CA ASN A 87 3.03 -5.37 12.00
C ASN A 87 2.43 -6.77 12.20
N PRO A 88 2.81 -7.52 13.26
CA PRO A 88 2.36 -8.89 13.49
C PRO A 88 0.86 -9.00 13.77
N ARG A 89 0.17 -7.90 14.07
CA ARG A 89 -1.30 -7.85 14.15
C ARG A 89 -1.97 -7.63 12.80
N ARG A 90 -1.23 -7.31 11.73
CA ARG A 90 -1.79 -7.02 10.40
C ARG A 90 -1.38 -8.06 9.37
N LEU A 91 -0.08 -8.13 9.05
CA LEU A 91 0.47 -8.88 7.92
C LEU A 91 -0.32 -8.66 6.64
N ASP A 92 -0.57 -7.41 6.27
CA ASP A 92 -1.56 -7.00 5.25
C ASP A 92 -0.87 -6.17 4.14
N ILE A 93 -0.94 -6.50 2.86
CA ILE A 93 -1.72 -7.57 2.22
C ILE A 93 -1.31 -8.99 2.61
N ASP A 94 -2.23 -9.94 2.44
CA ASP A 94 -1.93 -11.36 2.61
C ASP A 94 -0.87 -11.83 1.60
N TRP A 95 0.08 -12.66 2.04
CA TRP A 95 1.16 -13.19 1.23
C TRP A 95 0.68 -13.91 -0.04
N GLN A 96 -0.55 -14.46 -0.03
CA GLN A 96 -1.15 -15.14 -1.18
C GLN A 96 -1.30 -14.24 -2.42
N TRP A 97 -1.39 -12.92 -2.22
CA TRP A 97 -1.56 -11.95 -3.30
C TRP A 97 -0.24 -11.42 -3.87
N ILE A 98 0.89 -11.71 -3.21
CA ILE A 98 2.22 -11.26 -3.65
C ILE A 98 2.58 -11.79 -5.05
N PRO A 99 2.41 -13.09 -5.38
CA PRO A 99 2.69 -13.59 -6.72
C PRO A 99 1.90 -12.86 -7.81
N TYR A 100 0.61 -12.60 -7.56
CA TYR A 100 -0.25 -11.91 -8.52
C TYR A 100 0.14 -10.43 -8.67
N ALA A 101 0.44 -9.74 -7.57
CA ALA A 101 0.94 -8.37 -7.61
C ALA A 101 2.23 -8.25 -8.44
N GLN A 102 3.14 -9.23 -8.30
CA GLN A 102 4.35 -9.29 -9.13
C GLN A 102 4.07 -9.59 -10.60
N GLU A 103 3.13 -10.47 -10.91
CA GLU A 103 2.71 -10.76 -12.29
C GLU A 103 2.11 -9.52 -12.97
N GLN A 104 1.35 -8.72 -12.22
CA GLN A 104 0.84 -7.42 -12.69
C GLN A 104 1.88 -6.30 -12.63
N GLU A 105 3.14 -6.63 -12.29
CA GLU A 105 4.26 -5.69 -12.19
C GLU A 105 3.98 -4.50 -11.22
N VAL A 106 3.27 -4.78 -10.13
CA VAL A 106 3.05 -3.83 -9.04
C VAL A 106 4.22 -3.91 -8.07
N MET A 107 4.76 -2.74 -7.72
CA MET A 107 5.79 -2.62 -6.70
C MET A 107 5.18 -2.90 -5.32
N LEU A 108 5.87 -3.68 -4.48
CA LEU A 108 5.46 -3.95 -3.10
C LEU A 108 6.40 -3.25 -2.12
N SER A 109 5.90 -2.82 -0.96
CA SER A 109 6.70 -2.11 0.07
C SER A 109 6.51 -2.74 1.44
N ILE A 110 7.57 -3.26 2.04
CA ILE A 110 7.54 -3.82 3.40
C ILE A 110 7.69 -2.68 4.41
N ASN A 111 6.64 -2.45 5.22
CA ASN A 111 6.57 -1.31 6.14
C ASN A 111 6.17 -1.79 7.56
N PRO A 112 6.89 -1.41 8.64
CA PRO A 112 6.59 -1.91 9.99
C PRO A 112 5.36 -1.29 10.67
N ASP A 113 4.86 -0.14 10.20
CA ASP A 113 3.78 0.61 10.88
C ASP A 113 4.14 0.88 12.35
N ALA A 114 5.41 1.25 12.57
CA ALA A 114 5.99 1.38 13.89
C ALA A 114 5.48 2.64 14.62
N HIS A 115 4.80 2.44 15.74
CA HIS A 115 4.32 3.52 16.62
C HIS A 115 5.27 3.78 17.81
N HIS A 116 6.40 3.06 17.84
CA HIS A 116 7.47 3.18 18.82
C HIS A 116 8.72 2.52 18.22
N THR A 117 9.91 2.88 18.71
CA THR A 117 11.20 2.44 18.15
C THR A 117 11.34 0.92 18.05
N ASN A 118 10.88 0.17 19.06
CA ASN A 118 10.94 -1.30 19.03
C ASN A 118 10.08 -1.92 17.91
N GLY A 119 9.06 -1.20 17.43
CA GLY A 119 8.22 -1.65 16.32
C GLY A 119 8.98 -1.72 14.99
N LEU A 120 10.15 -1.08 14.86
CA LEU A 120 11.01 -1.27 13.68
C LEU A 120 11.49 -2.72 13.52
N ASN A 121 11.56 -3.49 14.62
CA ASN A 121 11.91 -4.91 14.57
C ASN A 121 10.83 -5.77 13.86
N ASP A 122 9.61 -5.25 13.72
CA ASP A 122 8.50 -5.96 13.06
C ASP A 122 8.74 -6.15 11.56
N ILE A 123 9.67 -5.39 10.93
CA ILE A 123 10.11 -5.60 9.54
C ILE A 123 10.40 -7.09 9.28
N ARG A 124 10.94 -7.80 10.27
CA ARG A 124 11.20 -9.25 10.17
C ARG A 124 9.96 -10.05 9.76
N TYR A 125 8.78 -9.74 10.29
CA TYR A 125 7.57 -10.48 9.95
C TYR A 125 7.07 -10.17 8.54
N GLY A 126 7.23 -8.92 8.10
CA GLY A 126 6.97 -8.52 6.71
C GLY A 126 7.90 -9.23 5.74
N VAL A 127 9.19 -9.35 6.06
CA VAL A 127 10.16 -10.13 5.28
C VAL A 127 9.77 -11.61 5.21
N LEU A 128 9.35 -12.22 6.32
CA LEU A 128 8.88 -13.61 6.33
C LEU A 128 7.63 -13.80 5.44
N SER A 129 6.67 -12.88 5.51
CA SER A 129 5.48 -12.85 4.65
C SER A 129 5.88 -12.72 3.17
N ALA A 130 6.80 -11.81 2.87
CA ALA A 130 7.31 -11.57 1.53
C ALA A 130 8.05 -12.79 0.95
N GLN A 131 8.90 -13.45 1.74
CA GLN A 131 9.58 -14.68 1.36
C GLN A 131 8.59 -15.82 1.07
N LYS A 132 7.55 -15.97 1.90
CA LYS A 132 6.49 -16.95 1.69
C LYS A 132 5.72 -16.69 0.39
N GLY A 133 5.50 -15.42 0.05
CA GLY A 133 4.92 -14.97 -1.22
C GLY A 133 5.89 -14.98 -2.41
N LEU A 134 7.14 -15.41 -2.23
CA LEU A 134 8.20 -15.42 -3.25
C LEU A 134 8.53 -14.03 -3.84
N LEU A 135 8.47 -12.99 -2.99
CA LEU A 135 8.81 -11.62 -3.37
C LEU A 135 10.26 -11.52 -3.83
N LYS A 136 10.43 -11.09 -5.09
CA LYS A 136 11.74 -10.79 -5.68
C LYS A 136 12.16 -9.37 -5.29
N SER A 137 13.44 -9.18 -4.98
CA SER A 137 13.99 -7.89 -4.53
C SER A 137 13.74 -6.73 -5.51
N PHE A 138 13.78 -6.98 -6.82
CA PHE A 138 13.52 -5.95 -7.83
C PHE A 138 12.06 -5.46 -7.86
N ASN A 139 11.12 -6.24 -7.32
CA ASN A 139 9.71 -5.88 -7.13
C ASN A 139 9.42 -5.39 -5.69
N ASN A 140 10.44 -5.18 -4.87
CA ASN A 140 10.32 -4.71 -3.50
C ASN A 140 10.93 -3.30 -3.34
N LEU A 141 10.10 -2.30 -3.07
CA LEU A 141 10.50 -0.92 -2.84
C LEU A 141 11.46 -0.81 -1.68
N SER A 142 11.23 -1.56 -0.60
CA SER A 142 12.07 -1.56 0.61
C SER A 142 13.44 -2.22 0.40
N SER A 143 13.71 -2.83 -0.75
CA SER A 143 15.03 -3.35 -1.12
C SER A 143 15.90 -2.33 -1.87
N LYS A 144 15.36 -1.16 -2.23
CA LYS A 144 16.11 -0.12 -2.93
C LYS A 144 17.07 0.59 -1.98
N SER A 145 18.23 0.98 -2.50
CA SER A 145 19.07 2.00 -1.86
C SER A 145 18.36 3.37 -1.87
N LEU A 146 18.87 4.33 -1.09
CA LEU A 146 18.31 5.67 -1.05
C LEU A 146 18.21 6.32 -2.45
N VAL A 147 19.29 6.25 -3.23
CA VAL A 147 19.35 6.83 -4.58
C VAL A 147 18.32 6.19 -5.52
N GLU A 148 18.16 4.86 -5.44
CA GLU A 148 17.16 4.15 -6.25
C GLU A 148 15.73 4.46 -5.81
N PHE A 149 15.51 4.69 -4.51
CA PHE A 149 14.21 5.06 -3.96
C PHE A 149 13.82 6.49 -4.37
N GLU A 150 14.71 7.46 -4.23
CA GLU A 150 14.50 8.84 -4.67
C GLU A 150 14.22 8.90 -6.19
N LYS A 151 15.00 8.16 -6.98
CA LYS A 151 14.76 8.03 -8.42
C LYS A 151 13.38 7.43 -8.72
N TYR A 152 12.98 6.39 -7.98
CA TYR A 152 11.65 5.79 -8.12
C TYR A 152 10.53 6.81 -7.84
N LEU A 153 10.65 7.62 -6.80
CA LEU A 153 9.64 8.64 -6.46
C LEU A 153 9.50 9.69 -7.58
N VAL A 154 10.62 10.17 -8.13
CA VAL A 154 10.61 11.10 -9.26
C VAL A 154 9.96 10.46 -10.50
N GLU A 155 10.33 9.21 -10.84
CA GLU A 155 9.73 8.49 -11.96
C GLU A 155 8.21 8.30 -11.80
N VAL A 156 7.74 8.01 -10.58
CA VAL A 156 6.30 7.91 -10.28
C VAL A 156 5.62 9.27 -10.45
N LYS A 157 6.18 10.35 -9.90
CA LYS A 157 5.62 11.71 -10.05
C LYS A 157 5.52 12.14 -11.52
N ASN A 158 6.56 11.87 -12.32
CA ASN A 158 6.57 12.16 -13.76
C ASN A 158 5.50 11.36 -14.53
N LYS A 159 5.36 10.06 -14.25
CA LYS A 159 4.33 9.22 -14.88
C LYS A 159 2.90 9.69 -14.58
N LYS A 160 2.72 10.40 -13.46
CA LYS A 160 1.45 10.96 -13.02
C LYS A 160 1.24 12.42 -13.43
N GLY A 161 2.22 13.03 -14.12
CA GLY A 161 2.14 14.42 -14.58
C GLY A 161 2.14 15.46 -13.44
N ILE A 162 2.74 15.12 -12.29
CA ILE A 162 2.84 16.02 -11.13
C ILE A 162 4.06 16.96 -11.25
N VAL A 163 5.10 16.51 -11.95
CA VAL A 163 6.36 17.21 -12.21
C VAL A 163 6.70 17.10 -13.69
#